data_AF-A0A2V8PW28-F1
#
_entry.id   AF-A0A2V8PW28-F1
#
_cell.length_a   1.000
_cell.length_b   1.000
_cell.length_c   1.000
_cell.angle_alpha   90.00
_cell.angle_beta   90.00
_cell.angle_gamma   90.00
#
_symmetry.space_group_name_H-M   'P 1'
#
loop_
_entity.id
_entity.type
_entity.pdbx_description
1 polymer ?
#
loop_
_entity_poly.entity_id
_entity_poly.type
_entity_poly.pdbx_seq_one_letter_code
_entity_poly.pdbx_strand_id
1 'polypeptide(L)'
;MRETKSPFGILINYGAAKFTEAEGKAAFQILNTELKDQFLGLISGESVGYVWDLAPAELKISPSQSRRELLEAHRQFYTNALAKKWRDTFQTETGAMWDRLIPGQSTSSTSFAHSLTQWGVQLLGMETAAVMPMTGMRIAFTRGAARQFGGKFFYYHAPNFGDTATTFTKAQNFAGPDFFYHSRYGPTMGPSLSWYRKSYYLYYMSGASAIYLEQGHDQFFKPGPGEHPLQLNPLGRITEEFMNFAEKHPDRGTPYTPIAFLLDPAHGFEMTDYPQWPFEVSQIDRGDRALRELFGVAYYPGLVVEGEPAIADRQPFVSSAFGDVFDVLTATDVQSPKAKAQSPLSSYRAVVVGGRVEWSGDWIQKLTDYVRGGGTVLINAAQIKKVPESLLGVRLTNVTAEADSATCLSPGEDAQDLSGQLFRYEKV
;
A
#
# COMPACT_ATOMS: atom_id res chain seq x y z
N MET A 1 4.37 27.37 -14.15
CA MET A 1 3.08 26.63 -14.12
C MET A 1 2.21 26.98 -15.32
N ARG A 2 1.61 28.19 -15.42
CA ARG A 2 0.72 28.55 -16.56
C ARG A 2 1.34 28.33 -17.94
N GLU A 3 2.64 28.63 -18.05
CA GLU A 3 3.43 28.52 -19.27
C GLU A 3 3.94 27.10 -19.53
N THR A 4 4.27 26.34 -18.48
CA THR A 4 4.91 25.03 -18.59
C THR A 4 3.93 23.93 -19.00
N LYS A 5 2.63 24.09 -18.69
CA LYS A 5 1.56 23.10 -18.92
C LYS A 5 1.82 21.72 -18.29
N SER A 6 2.84 21.60 -17.45
CA SER A 6 3.24 20.36 -16.80
C SER A 6 2.31 20.02 -15.64
N PRO A 7 1.94 18.75 -15.45
CA PRO A 7 1.23 18.32 -14.27
C PRO A 7 2.01 18.60 -12.98
N PHE A 8 1.32 18.91 -11.88
CA PHE A 8 1.94 19.18 -10.58
C PHE A 8 1.08 18.74 -9.41
N GLY A 9 1.73 18.32 -8.33
CA GLY A 9 1.14 18.17 -7.01
C GLY A 9 1.63 19.27 -6.07
N ILE A 10 0.87 19.55 -5.02
CA ILE A 10 1.27 20.45 -3.93
C ILE A 10 1.58 19.59 -2.71
N LEU A 11 2.80 19.69 -2.18
CA LEU A 11 3.18 19.00 -0.96
C LEU A 11 2.52 19.68 0.25
N ILE A 12 1.88 18.91 1.13
CA ILE A 12 1.24 19.41 2.36
C ILE A 12 1.90 18.89 3.64
N ASN A 13 3.13 18.38 3.53
CA ASN A 13 3.83 17.78 4.66
C ASN A 13 4.35 18.85 5.63
N TYR A 14 4.16 18.61 6.93
CA TYR A 14 4.75 19.36 8.05
C TYR A 14 4.48 20.87 8.12
N GLY A 15 3.59 21.41 7.27
CA GLY A 15 3.24 22.83 7.23
C GLY A 15 1.73 23.06 7.10
N ALA A 16 1.18 23.91 7.96
CA ALA A 16 -0.17 24.43 7.79
C ALA A 16 -0.11 25.73 6.99
N ALA A 17 -0.46 25.69 5.70
CA ALA A 17 -0.68 26.90 4.93
C ALA A 17 -1.87 27.65 5.52
N LYS A 18 -1.64 28.89 5.98
CA LYS A 18 -2.69 29.79 6.46
C LYS A 18 -2.88 30.90 5.43
N PHE A 19 -3.85 30.72 4.55
CA PHE A 19 -4.26 31.77 3.62
C PHE A 19 -5.22 32.74 4.31
N THR A 20 -5.12 34.02 3.95
CA THR A 20 -6.23 34.96 4.15
C THR A 20 -7.45 34.53 3.33
N GLU A 21 -8.63 35.08 3.63
CA GLU A 21 -9.86 34.79 2.87
C GLU A 21 -9.69 35.02 1.35
N ALA A 22 -9.07 36.14 0.97
CA ALA A 22 -8.82 36.48 -0.42
C ALA A 22 -7.86 35.49 -1.10
N GLU A 23 -6.76 35.14 -0.42
CA GLU A 23 -5.78 34.18 -0.95
C GLU A 23 -6.36 32.77 -1.08
N GLY A 24 -7.12 32.31 -0.09
CA GLY A 24 -7.71 30.97 -0.08
C GLY A 24 -8.71 30.78 -1.21
N LYS A 25 -9.63 31.75 -1.39
CA LYS A 25 -10.62 31.73 -2.47
C LYS A 25 -9.95 31.82 -3.84
N ALA A 26 -8.94 32.68 -4.00
CA ALA A 26 -8.19 32.80 -5.24
C ALA A 26 -7.43 31.51 -5.58
N ALA A 27 -6.75 30.90 -4.60
CA ALA A 27 -6.06 29.63 -4.77
C ALA A 27 -7.02 28.52 -5.19
N PHE A 28 -8.16 28.38 -4.50
CA PHE A 28 -9.17 27.39 -4.85
C PHE A 28 -9.73 27.60 -6.25
N GLN A 29 -10.03 28.85 -6.63
CA GLN A 29 -10.53 29.18 -7.96
C GLN A 29 -9.52 28.81 -9.04
N ILE A 30 -8.25 29.20 -8.88
CA ILE A 30 -7.19 28.93 -9.85
C ILE A 30 -6.97 27.41 -10.02
N LEU A 31 -6.94 26.66 -8.91
CA LEU A 31 -6.75 25.20 -8.93
C LEU A 31 -7.92 24.45 -9.58
N ASN A 32 -9.13 25.00 -9.52
CA ASN A 32 -10.32 24.38 -10.10
C ASN A 32 -10.74 24.93 -11.47
N THR A 33 -10.02 25.95 -11.99
CA THR A 33 -10.29 26.54 -13.30
C THR A 33 -9.04 26.54 -14.17
N GLU A 34 -8.18 27.55 -14.04
CA GLU A 34 -7.03 27.79 -14.90
C GLU A 34 -5.98 26.66 -14.86
N LEU A 35 -5.79 26.06 -13.69
CA LEU A 35 -4.79 25.00 -13.47
C LEU A 35 -5.42 23.63 -13.30
N LYS A 36 -6.74 23.47 -13.51
CA LYS A 36 -7.47 22.23 -13.22
C LYS A 36 -6.87 20.98 -13.86
N ASP A 37 -6.44 21.09 -15.11
CA ASP A 37 -5.92 19.95 -15.89
C ASP A 37 -4.43 19.66 -15.59
N GLN A 38 -3.75 20.61 -14.94
CA GLN A 38 -2.36 20.44 -14.49
C GLN A 38 -2.28 20.00 -13.03
N PHE A 39 -3.26 20.40 -12.20
CA PHE A 39 -3.26 20.10 -10.78
C PHE A 39 -3.63 18.64 -10.54
N LEU A 40 -2.64 17.84 -10.13
CA LEU A 40 -2.81 16.44 -9.77
C LEU A 40 -3.47 16.28 -8.40
N GLY A 41 -3.09 17.11 -7.44
CA GLY A 41 -3.61 17.01 -6.07
C GLY A 41 -2.63 17.49 -4.99
N LEU A 42 -2.99 17.17 -3.75
CA LEU A 42 -2.30 17.51 -2.51
C LEU A 42 -1.61 16.25 -1.97
N ILE A 43 -0.28 16.24 -1.95
CA ILE A 43 0.54 15.11 -1.52
C ILE A 43 0.70 15.15 -0.01
N SER A 44 0.17 14.14 0.66
CA SER A 44 0.23 13.94 2.10
C SER A 44 1.18 12.79 2.44
N GLY A 45 2.44 13.09 2.74
CA GLY A 45 3.35 12.10 3.32
C GLY A 45 2.87 11.63 4.68
N GLU A 46 3.25 10.39 5.03
CA GLU A 46 3.05 9.76 6.33
C GLU A 46 1.62 9.79 6.91
N SER A 47 0.62 9.99 6.05
CA SER A 47 -0.75 10.18 6.51
C SER A 47 -1.73 10.14 5.36
N VAL A 48 -3.01 10.02 5.69
CA VAL A 48 -4.09 10.17 4.70
C VAL A 48 -4.15 11.62 4.21
N GLY A 49 -4.05 12.61 5.12
CA GLY A 49 -4.15 14.02 4.77
C GLY A 49 -3.66 14.99 5.85
N TYR A 50 -2.76 14.58 6.74
CA TYR A 50 -2.33 15.31 7.94
C TYR A 50 -3.48 15.93 8.73
N VAL A 51 -4.35 15.07 9.26
CA VAL A 51 -5.48 15.40 10.16
C VAL A 51 -5.54 14.48 11.38
N TRP A 52 -4.49 13.69 11.59
CA TRP A 52 -4.45 12.64 12.63
C TRP A 52 -4.42 13.21 14.05
N ASP A 53 -4.00 14.46 14.22
CA ASP A 53 -4.03 15.21 15.48
C ASP A 53 -5.45 15.40 16.02
N LEU A 54 -6.46 15.39 15.14
CA LEU A 54 -7.87 15.44 15.50
C LEU A 54 -8.42 14.08 15.96
N ALA A 55 -7.76 12.97 15.62
CA ALA A 55 -8.28 11.63 15.85
C ALA A 55 -8.59 11.32 17.32
N PRO A 56 -7.72 11.65 18.31
CA PRO A 56 -8.02 11.36 19.72
C PRO A 56 -9.31 12.00 20.24
N ALA A 57 -9.70 13.15 19.68
CA ALA A 57 -10.91 13.86 20.07
C ALA A 57 -12.14 13.46 19.24
N GLU A 58 -11.96 13.28 17.92
CA GLU A 58 -13.05 13.21 16.96
C GLU A 58 -13.34 11.78 16.44
N LEU A 59 -12.34 10.87 16.39
CA LEU A 59 -12.53 9.49 15.92
C LEU A 59 -13.27 8.66 16.97
N LYS A 60 -14.42 8.09 16.61
CA LYS A 60 -15.27 7.30 17.51
C LYS A 60 -15.20 5.83 17.16
N ILE A 61 -14.31 5.11 17.86
CA ILE A 61 -14.11 3.67 17.70
C ILE A 61 -14.18 2.93 19.04
N SER A 62 -14.60 1.66 19.01
CA SER A 62 -14.74 0.78 20.18
C SER A 62 -14.41 -0.68 19.80
N PRO A 63 -13.80 -1.48 20.70
CA PRO A 63 -13.60 -2.91 20.48
C PRO A 63 -14.88 -3.71 20.22
N SER A 64 -16.06 -3.19 20.58
CA SER A 64 -17.35 -3.84 20.36
C SER A 64 -17.89 -3.70 18.94
N GLN A 65 -17.32 -2.80 18.13
CA GLN A 65 -17.74 -2.60 16.75
C GLN A 65 -17.21 -3.72 15.84
N SER A 66 -18.01 -4.08 14.84
CA SER A 66 -17.58 -4.91 13.73
C SER A 66 -16.50 -4.19 12.89
N ARG A 67 -15.74 -4.95 12.09
CA ARG A 67 -14.72 -4.37 11.20
C ARG A 67 -15.29 -3.35 10.22
N ARG A 68 -16.50 -3.61 9.70
CA ARG A 68 -17.19 -2.70 8.77
C ARG A 68 -17.57 -1.39 9.45
N GLU A 69 -18.08 -1.44 10.69
CA GLU A 69 -18.36 -0.25 11.49
C GLU A 69 -17.08 0.54 11.82
N LEU A 70 -15.98 -0.14 12.13
CA LEU A 70 -14.68 0.51 12.36
C LEU A 70 -14.14 1.21 11.10
N LEU A 71 -14.22 0.55 9.94
CA LEU A 71 -13.81 1.16 8.67
C LEU A 71 -14.68 2.37 8.32
N GLU A 72 -15.98 2.29 8.54
CA GLU A 72 -16.91 3.40 8.31
C GLU A 72 -16.67 4.55 9.30
N ALA A 73 -16.37 4.27 10.57
CA ALA A 73 -15.99 5.30 11.55
C ALA A 73 -14.74 6.07 11.09
N HIS A 74 -13.73 5.36 10.56
CA HIS A 74 -12.55 5.99 9.94
C HIS A 74 -12.91 6.85 8.74
N ARG A 75 -13.76 6.34 7.84
CA ARG A 75 -14.23 7.10 6.68
C ARG A 75 -14.89 8.42 7.10
N GLN A 76 -15.79 8.37 8.08
CA GLN A 76 -16.51 9.54 8.58
C GLN A 76 -15.56 10.54 9.23
N PHE A 77 -14.66 10.06 10.09
CA PHE A 77 -13.63 10.89 10.70
C PHE A 77 -12.79 11.62 9.65
N TYR A 78 -12.14 10.88 8.73
CA TYR A 78 -11.28 11.50 7.73
C TYR A 78 -12.06 12.43 6.80
N THR A 79 -13.29 12.06 6.39
CA THR A 79 -14.12 12.92 5.54
C THR A 79 -14.40 14.26 6.21
N ASN A 80 -14.81 14.24 7.48
CA ASN A 80 -15.15 15.46 8.23
C ASN A 80 -13.89 16.30 8.52
N ALA A 81 -12.81 15.65 8.95
CA ALA A 81 -11.56 16.30 9.28
C ALA A 81 -10.90 16.96 8.06
N LEU A 82 -10.92 16.29 6.90
CA LEU A 82 -10.42 16.84 5.64
C LEU A 82 -11.30 17.99 5.15
N ALA A 83 -12.63 17.83 5.19
CA ALA A 83 -13.54 18.91 4.79
C ALA A 83 -13.33 20.17 5.64
N LYS A 84 -13.14 20.01 6.95
CA LYS A 84 -12.77 21.09 7.87
C LYS A 84 -11.43 21.72 7.49
N LYS A 85 -10.39 20.90 7.34
CA LYS A 85 -9.05 21.37 6.95
C LYS A 85 -9.08 22.17 5.66
N TRP A 86 -9.71 21.66 4.61
CA TRP A 86 -9.76 22.32 3.30
C TRP A 86 -10.64 23.55 3.30
N ARG A 87 -11.75 23.55 4.03
CA ARG A 87 -12.54 24.77 4.23
C ARG A 87 -11.72 25.85 4.93
N ASP A 88 -10.97 25.49 5.96
CA ASP A 88 -10.17 26.46 6.71
C ASP A 88 -8.93 26.93 5.91
N THR A 89 -8.36 26.08 5.04
CA THR A 89 -7.27 26.49 4.13
C THR A 89 -7.77 27.38 2.99
N PHE A 90 -8.83 26.97 2.29
CA PHE A 90 -9.31 27.66 1.08
C PHE A 90 -10.40 28.70 1.36
N GLN A 91 -10.88 28.81 2.59
CA GLN A 91 -11.89 29.79 3.02
C GLN A 91 -13.18 29.68 2.19
N THR A 92 -13.54 28.45 1.82
CA THR A 92 -14.73 28.06 1.03
C THR A 92 -15.10 26.61 1.30
N GLU A 93 -16.36 26.23 1.12
CA GLU A 93 -16.77 24.82 1.19
C GLU A 93 -16.14 24.01 0.04
N THR A 94 -15.48 22.91 0.39
CA THR A 94 -14.69 22.07 -0.54
C THR A 94 -15.00 20.59 -0.44
N GLY A 95 -15.55 20.13 0.70
CA GLY A 95 -15.62 18.70 1.04
C GLY A 95 -14.23 18.09 1.28
N ALA A 96 -14.16 16.77 1.36
CA ALA A 96 -12.90 16.07 1.68
C ALA A 96 -11.86 16.07 0.54
N MET A 97 -12.29 16.41 -0.69
CA MET A 97 -11.44 16.43 -1.90
C MET A 97 -10.67 15.11 -2.12
N TRP A 98 -11.31 13.95 -1.89
CA TRP A 98 -10.68 12.63 -2.03
C TRP A 98 -10.00 12.40 -3.39
N ASP A 99 -10.59 12.92 -4.47
CA ASP A 99 -10.04 12.83 -5.84
C ASP A 99 -8.79 13.67 -6.07
N ARG A 100 -8.53 14.63 -5.18
CA ARG A 100 -7.34 15.49 -5.17
C ARG A 100 -6.40 15.17 -4.03
N LEU A 101 -6.71 14.20 -3.18
CA LEU A 101 -5.83 13.76 -2.12
C LEU A 101 -4.86 12.71 -2.66
N ILE A 102 -3.56 12.89 -2.38
CA ILE A 102 -2.50 11.98 -2.78
C ILE A 102 -1.81 11.49 -1.49
N PRO A 103 -2.37 10.47 -0.81
CA PRO A 103 -1.80 9.96 0.44
C PRO A 103 -0.56 9.11 0.16
N GLY A 104 0.55 9.43 0.83
CA GLY A 104 1.72 8.57 1.00
C GLY A 104 1.59 7.80 2.31
N GLN A 105 0.95 6.64 2.24
CA GLN A 105 0.67 5.76 3.38
C GLN A 105 1.96 5.29 4.05
N SER A 106 2.07 5.42 5.38
CA SER A 106 3.23 5.02 6.18
C SER A 106 2.99 3.70 6.95
N THR A 107 3.71 3.48 8.04
CA THR A 107 3.45 2.42 9.03
C THR A 107 1.98 2.40 9.41
N SER A 108 1.46 1.22 9.75
CA SER A 108 0.07 1.06 10.21
C SER A 108 -1.03 1.35 9.19
N SER A 109 -0.69 1.56 7.91
CA SER A 109 -1.67 2.07 6.94
C SER A 109 -1.82 1.27 5.65
N THR A 110 -1.13 0.13 5.48
CA THR A 110 -1.34 -0.81 4.36
C THR A 110 -2.81 -1.24 4.25
N SER A 111 -3.47 -1.38 5.41
CA SER A 111 -4.89 -1.73 5.54
C SER A 111 -5.87 -0.75 4.88
N PHE A 112 -5.45 0.49 4.62
CA PHE A 112 -6.30 1.52 4.04
C PHE A 112 -6.17 1.66 2.51
N ALA A 113 -5.26 0.94 1.83
CA ALA A 113 -4.99 1.15 0.41
C ALA A 113 -6.26 1.03 -0.48
N HIS A 114 -7.02 -0.05 -0.29
CA HIS A 114 -8.29 -0.27 -1.01
C HIS A 114 -9.39 0.69 -0.59
N SER A 115 -9.48 1.00 0.71
CA SER A 115 -10.51 1.90 1.23
C SER A 115 -10.31 3.33 0.74
N LEU A 116 -9.08 3.84 0.72
CA LEU A 116 -8.77 5.19 0.22
C LEU A 116 -9.12 5.33 -1.27
N THR A 117 -8.76 4.34 -2.08
CA THR A 117 -9.11 4.33 -3.51
C THR A 117 -10.62 4.22 -3.73
N GLN A 118 -11.31 3.42 -2.92
CA GLN A 118 -12.78 3.35 -2.90
C GLN A 118 -13.42 4.70 -2.50
N TRP A 119 -12.83 5.46 -1.58
CA TRP A 119 -13.33 6.76 -1.15
C TRP A 119 -13.08 7.89 -2.16
N GLY A 120 -12.24 7.65 -3.17
CA GLY A 120 -12.06 8.55 -4.32
C GLY A 120 -10.61 8.87 -4.65
N VAL A 121 -9.64 8.42 -3.87
CA VAL A 121 -8.21 8.64 -4.13
C VAL A 121 -7.80 8.01 -5.46
N GLN A 122 -7.18 8.80 -6.33
CA GLN A 122 -6.76 8.35 -7.67
C GLN A 122 -5.28 8.02 -7.76
N LEU A 123 -4.47 8.57 -6.86
CA LEU A 123 -3.04 8.33 -6.77
C LEU A 123 -2.69 8.15 -5.29
N LEU A 124 -2.29 6.94 -4.90
CA LEU A 124 -1.86 6.61 -3.54
C LEU A 124 -0.44 6.06 -3.54
N GLY A 125 0.31 6.32 -2.49
CA GLY A 125 1.67 5.82 -2.34
C GLY A 125 1.76 4.96 -1.09
N MET A 126 2.69 4.03 -1.11
CA MET A 126 3.14 3.33 0.08
C MET A 126 4.57 3.75 0.37
N GLU A 127 4.80 4.18 1.60
CA GLU A 127 6.12 4.44 2.14
C GLU A 127 6.89 3.15 2.19
N THR A 128 8.15 3.14 1.80
CA THR A 128 9.08 2.13 2.32
C THR A 128 10.17 2.81 3.13
N ALA A 129 10.39 2.29 4.33
CA ALA A 129 11.57 2.52 5.13
C ALA A 129 12.42 1.25 5.19
N ALA A 130 13.69 1.42 5.58
CA ALA A 130 14.69 0.36 5.64
C ALA A 130 14.32 -0.86 6.52
N VAL A 131 13.34 -0.73 7.42
CA VAL A 131 12.93 -1.82 8.31
C VAL A 131 11.52 -2.34 8.04
N MET A 132 10.78 -1.72 7.13
CA MET A 132 9.40 -2.12 6.87
C MET A 132 9.39 -3.49 6.20
N PRO A 133 8.60 -4.45 6.70
CA PRO A 133 8.65 -5.82 6.21
C PRO A 133 8.05 -5.93 4.81
N MET A 134 8.65 -6.81 4.00
CA MET A 134 8.11 -7.36 2.77
C MET A 134 7.59 -6.29 1.77
N THR A 135 8.51 -5.52 1.18
CA THR A 135 8.16 -4.49 0.18
C THR A 135 7.30 -5.04 -0.96
N GLY A 136 7.60 -6.25 -1.46
CA GLY A 136 6.80 -6.90 -2.50
C GLY A 136 5.32 -7.07 -2.14
N MET A 137 5.03 -7.46 -0.89
CA MET A 137 3.67 -7.57 -0.37
C MET A 137 2.98 -6.21 -0.32
N ARG A 138 3.66 -5.18 0.19
CA ARG A 138 3.09 -3.83 0.30
C ARG A 138 2.84 -3.19 -1.07
N ILE A 139 3.68 -3.52 -2.06
CA ILE A 139 3.41 -3.22 -3.47
C ILE A 139 2.17 -3.96 -3.97
N ALA A 140 1.99 -5.25 -3.67
CA ALA A 140 0.80 -6.01 -4.08
C ALA A 140 -0.51 -5.40 -3.56
N PHE A 141 -0.51 -4.85 -2.33
CA PHE A 141 -1.67 -4.11 -1.79
C PHE A 141 -1.97 -2.84 -2.58
N THR A 142 -0.98 -1.96 -2.74
CA THR A 142 -1.20 -0.66 -3.39
C THR A 142 -1.41 -0.73 -4.89
N ARG A 143 -0.67 -1.60 -5.59
CA ARG A 143 -0.87 -1.90 -7.01
C ARG A 143 -2.21 -2.56 -7.26
N GLY A 144 -2.60 -3.53 -6.42
CA GLY A 144 -3.88 -4.21 -6.50
C GLY A 144 -5.06 -3.24 -6.29
N ALA A 145 -4.99 -2.38 -5.27
CA ALA A 145 -5.97 -1.31 -5.06
C ALA A 145 -6.06 -0.36 -6.28
N ALA A 146 -4.92 0.14 -6.78
CA ALA A 146 -4.89 1.00 -7.96
C ALA A 146 -5.52 0.32 -9.20
N ARG A 147 -5.20 -0.95 -9.45
CA ARG A 147 -5.78 -1.73 -10.56
C ARG A 147 -7.28 -1.97 -10.39
N GLN A 148 -7.72 -2.31 -9.18
CA GLN A 148 -9.12 -2.58 -8.87
C GLN A 148 -10.02 -1.37 -9.11
N PHE A 149 -9.58 -0.18 -8.70
CA PHE A 149 -10.40 1.04 -8.73
C PHE A 149 -10.05 2.00 -9.88
N GLY A 150 -9.14 1.61 -10.79
CA GLY A 150 -8.75 2.42 -11.94
C GLY A 150 -7.86 3.63 -11.57
N GLY A 151 -7.16 3.56 -10.45
CA GLY A 151 -6.19 4.54 -9.99
C GLY A 151 -4.77 4.26 -10.45
N LYS A 152 -3.82 4.95 -9.83
CA LYS A 152 -2.38 4.81 -9.98
C LYS A 152 -1.75 4.72 -8.60
N PHE A 153 -0.55 4.16 -8.50
CA PHE A 153 0.22 4.20 -7.27
C PHE A 153 1.59 4.82 -7.50
N PHE A 154 2.18 5.39 -6.44
CA PHE A 154 3.53 5.93 -6.45
C PHE A 154 4.38 5.29 -5.37
N TYR A 155 5.69 5.40 -5.55
CA TYR A 155 6.64 5.04 -4.52
C TYR A 155 6.81 6.22 -3.56
N TYR A 156 6.42 6.10 -2.29
CA TYR A 156 6.85 7.04 -1.26
C TYR A 156 8.16 6.52 -0.65
N HIS A 157 9.26 7.17 -0.96
CA HIS A 157 10.58 6.75 -0.52
C HIS A 157 10.97 7.51 0.77
N ALA A 158 11.00 6.78 1.88
CA ALA A 158 11.58 7.24 3.14
C ALA A 158 12.93 6.55 3.38
N PRO A 159 14.07 7.26 3.29
CA PRO A 159 15.37 6.66 3.61
C PRO A 159 15.52 6.39 5.12
N ASN A 160 14.57 6.84 5.94
CA ASN A 160 14.71 6.90 7.39
C ASN A 160 14.29 5.59 8.07
N PHE A 161 14.94 5.25 9.18
CA PHE A 161 14.33 4.43 10.23
C PHE A 161 14.45 5.15 11.57
N GLY A 162 13.34 5.52 12.20
CA GLY A 162 13.35 6.20 13.49
C GLY A 162 14.24 7.45 13.50
N ASP A 163 14.09 8.31 12.48
CA ASP A 163 14.94 9.47 12.20
C ASP A 163 16.41 9.14 11.86
N THR A 164 16.75 7.92 11.42
CA THR A 164 18.12 7.60 10.98
C THR A 164 18.25 7.51 9.45
N ALA A 165 19.07 8.37 8.84
CA ALA A 165 19.35 8.37 7.40
C ALA A 165 20.82 8.62 7.06
N THR A 166 21.21 8.16 5.86
CA THR A 166 22.51 8.50 5.28
C THR A 166 22.44 9.91 4.69
N THR A 167 23.00 10.88 5.39
CA THR A 167 23.18 12.23 4.88
C THR A 167 24.65 12.43 4.50
N PHE A 168 24.90 12.73 3.23
CA PHE A 168 26.26 12.97 2.72
C PHE A 168 26.73 14.42 2.90
N THR A 169 26.09 15.14 3.82
CA THR A 169 26.35 16.54 4.16
C THR A 169 26.23 16.74 5.68
N LYS A 170 27.01 17.69 6.21
CA LYS A 170 26.89 18.18 7.60
C LYS A 170 25.98 19.42 7.71
N ALA A 171 25.42 19.90 6.61
CA ALA A 171 24.65 21.15 6.57
C ALA A 171 23.20 21.02 7.09
N GLN A 172 22.69 19.79 7.27
CA GLN A 172 21.37 19.58 7.86
C GLN A 172 21.41 19.78 9.38
N ASN A 173 20.35 20.36 9.93
CA ASN A 173 20.14 20.49 11.38
C ASN A 173 20.17 19.14 12.12
N PHE A 174 19.97 18.04 11.40
CA PHE A 174 19.95 16.69 11.94
C PHE A 174 21.24 15.88 11.70
N ALA A 175 22.22 16.38 10.94
CA ALA A 175 23.48 15.67 10.63
C ALA A 175 24.37 15.34 11.85
N GLY A 176 23.93 15.78 13.03
CA GLY A 176 24.39 15.41 14.37
C GLY A 176 25.80 15.83 14.78
N PRO A 177 26.08 15.78 16.09
CA PRO A 177 27.38 16.18 16.63
C PRO A 177 28.45 15.12 16.32
N ASP A 178 29.73 15.48 16.46
CA ASP A 178 30.91 14.72 16.04
C ASP A 178 31.13 13.31 16.67
N PHE A 179 30.12 12.72 17.32
CA PHE A 179 30.21 11.45 18.07
C PHE A 179 29.18 10.40 17.60
N PHE A 180 29.67 9.19 17.31
CA PHE A 180 28.92 8.04 16.75
C PHE A 180 27.67 7.62 17.56
N TYR A 181 27.64 7.87 18.87
CA TYR A 181 26.52 7.49 19.75
C TYR A 181 25.46 8.59 19.92
N HIS A 182 25.67 9.78 19.35
CA HIS A 182 24.82 10.95 19.62
C HIS A 182 24.04 11.47 18.40
N SER A 183 24.24 10.88 17.21
CA SER A 183 23.50 11.23 16.00
C SER A 183 22.79 10.03 15.39
N ARG A 184 21.55 10.26 14.96
CA ARG A 184 20.79 9.36 14.11
C ARG A 184 21.13 9.53 12.62
N TYR A 185 21.75 10.63 12.24
CA TYR A 185 22.13 10.94 10.85
C TYR A 185 23.65 10.96 10.68
N GLY A 186 24.13 10.45 9.55
CA GLY A 186 25.55 10.54 9.21
C GLY A 186 25.92 9.77 7.95
N PRO A 187 27.14 9.96 7.41
CA PRO A 187 27.55 9.35 6.14
C PRO A 187 27.58 7.82 6.11
N THR A 188 27.52 7.17 7.28
CA THR A 188 27.50 5.71 7.45
C THR A 188 26.27 5.22 8.23
N MET A 189 25.30 6.09 8.50
CA MET A 189 24.05 5.74 9.21
C MET A 189 22.93 5.53 8.18
N GLY A 190 21.92 4.72 8.49
CA GLY A 190 20.79 4.48 7.59
C GLY A 190 21.02 3.36 6.55
N PRO A 191 20.11 3.23 5.56
CA PRO A 191 20.14 2.13 4.59
C PRO A 191 21.34 2.18 3.64
N SER A 192 21.72 1.02 3.13
CA SER A 192 22.83 0.90 2.17
C SER A 192 22.51 1.59 0.83
N LEU A 193 23.55 2.02 0.10
CA LEU A 193 23.39 2.52 -1.27
C LEU A 193 22.70 1.50 -2.19
N SER A 194 22.97 0.21 -1.96
CA SER A 194 22.34 -0.89 -2.69
C SER A 194 20.84 -0.96 -2.41
N TRP A 195 20.41 -0.76 -1.16
CA TRP A 195 19.00 -0.71 -0.79
C TRP A 195 18.28 0.40 -1.56
N TYR A 196 18.85 1.61 -1.51
CA TYR A 196 18.31 2.80 -2.16
C TYR A 196 18.18 2.59 -3.68
N ARG A 197 19.21 2.02 -4.32
CA ARG A 197 19.17 1.67 -5.75
C ARG A 197 18.09 0.63 -6.04
N LYS A 198 18.04 -0.48 -5.30
CA LYS A 198 17.03 -1.54 -5.49
C LYS A 198 15.61 -0.99 -5.42
N SER A 199 15.31 -0.08 -4.48
CA SER A 199 13.98 0.49 -4.33
C SER A 199 13.48 1.22 -5.58
N TYR A 200 14.32 2.04 -6.21
CA TYR A 200 13.97 2.73 -7.46
C TYR A 200 13.55 1.75 -8.56
N TYR A 201 14.41 0.76 -8.82
CA TYR A 201 14.17 -0.21 -9.89
C TYR A 201 12.97 -1.11 -9.55
N LEU A 202 12.83 -1.56 -8.30
CA LEU A 202 11.70 -2.39 -7.88
C LEU A 202 10.37 -1.68 -8.11
N TYR A 203 10.22 -0.45 -7.66
CA TYR A 203 8.96 0.29 -7.81
C TYR A 203 8.68 0.66 -9.26
N TYR A 204 9.71 1.08 -10.01
CA TYR A 204 9.57 1.35 -11.44
C TYR A 204 9.08 0.11 -12.18
N MET A 205 9.78 -1.03 -12.05
CA MET A 205 9.41 -2.30 -12.68
C MET A 205 8.09 -2.86 -12.14
N SER A 206 7.69 -2.52 -10.92
CA SER A 206 6.37 -2.85 -10.35
C SER A 206 5.23 -1.97 -10.89
N GLY A 207 5.52 -0.98 -11.73
CA GLY A 207 4.52 -0.16 -12.40
C GLY A 207 4.18 1.16 -11.68
N ALA A 208 4.98 1.59 -10.71
CA ALA A 208 4.75 2.87 -10.02
C ALA A 208 4.73 4.03 -11.01
N SER A 209 3.75 4.92 -10.88
CA SER A 209 3.53 6.05 -11.80
C SER A 209 4.36 7.28 -11.47
N ALA A 210 4.83 7.37 -10.23
CA ALA A 210 5.70 8.42 -9.74
C ALA A 210 6.56 7.91 -8.59
N ILE A 211 7.58 8.68 -8.24
CA ILE A 211 8.39 8.48 -7.03
C ILE A 211 8.39 9.80 -6.29
N TYR A 212 7.97 9.75 -5.03
CA TYR A 212 8.01 10.85 -4.10
C TYR A 212 9.11 10.57 -3.08
N LEU A 213 10.08 11.47 -3.02
CA LEU A 213 11.24 11.36 -2.15
C LEU A 213 11.01 12.26 -0.94
N GLU A 214 11.01 11.67 0.25
CA GLU A 214 10.71 12.37 1.50
C GLU A 214 11.74 13.46 1.81
N GLN A 215 13.03 13.16 1.61
CA GLN A 215 14.12 14.05 1.97
C GLN A 215 14.35 15.12 0.90
N GLY A 216 14.88 16.26 1.35
CA GLY A 216 15.06 17.45 0.53
C GLY A 216 16.32 17.41 -0.33
N HIS A 217 16.87 18.60 -0.62
CA HIS A 217 18.03 18.78 -1.47
C HIS A 217 19.26 17.93 -1.06
N ASP A 218 19.43 17.68 0.24
CA ASP A 218 20.54 16.94 0.82
C ASP A 218 20.50 15.44 0.54
N GLN A 219 19.35 14.92 0.09
CA GLN A 219 19.23 13.58 -0.48
C GLN A 219 20.08 13.44 -1.75
N PHE A 220 20.21 14.48 -2.56
CA PHE A 220 20.90 14.41 -3.86
C PHE A 220 22.25 15.13 -3.87
N PHE A 221 22.34 16.23 -3.12
CA PHE A 221 23.45 17.17 -3.24
C PHE A 221 24.27 17.23 -1.96
N LYS A 222 25.55 17.56 -2.13
CA LYS A 222 26.47 17.96 -1.07
C LYS A 222 27.34 19.12 -1.57
N PRO A 223 28.04 19.85 -0.69
CA PRO A 223 28.99 20.88 -1.12
C PRO A 223 30.01 20.34 -2.14
N GLY A 224 30.20 21.09 -3.22
CA GLY A 224 31.17 20.77 -4.29
C GLY A 224 32.58 21.31 -3.99
N PRO A 225 33.62 20.82 -4.69
CA PRO A 225 34.97 21.38 -4.59
C PRO A 225 35.12 22.66 -5.43
N GLY A 226 36.06 23.53 -5.03
CA GLY A 226 36.44 24.72 -5.80
C GLY A 226 35.30 25.73 -5.96
N GLU A 227 35.05 26.15 -7.21
CA GLU A 227 34.02 27.13 -7.55
C GLU A 227 32.62 26.51 -7.72
N HIS A 228 32.48 25.17 -7.61
CA HIS A 228 31.19 24.51 -7.71
C HIS A 228 30.50 24.45 -6.33
N PRO A 229 29.43 25.22 -6.08
CA PRO A 229 28.80 25.24 -4.76
C PRO A 229 28.13 23.90 -4.39
N LEU A 230 27.75 23.08 -5.37
CA LEU A 230 27.08 21.80 -5.18
C LEU A 230 27.68 20.71 -6.09
N GLN A 231 27.64 19.47 -5.63
CA GLN A 231 27.91 18.27 -6.41
C GLN A 231 26.93 17.15 -6.02
N LEU A 232 26.71 16.17 -6.91
CA LEU A 232 25.94 14.98 -6.58
C LEU A 232 26.65 14.16 -5.49
N ASN A 233 25.91 13.80 -4.45
CA ASN A 233 26.32 12.80 -3.49
C ASN A 233 26.07 11.37 -4.06
N PRO A 234 26.49 10.29 -3.40
CA PRO A 234 26.25 8.93 -3.88
C PRO A 234 24.78 8.57 -4.15
N LEU A 235 23.83 9.03 -3.35
CA LEU A 235 22.38 8.83 -3.59
C LEU A 235 21.90 9.64 -4.79
N GLY A 236 22.40 10.87 -4.96
CA GLY A 236 22.18 11.71 -6.14
C GLY A 236 22.67 11.06 -7.43
N ARG A 237 23.84 10.42 -7.40
CA ARG A 237 24.37 9.65 -8.54
C ARG A 237 23.50 8.43 -8.87
N ILE A 238 23.01 7.71 -7.87
CA ILE A 238 22.05 6.61 -8.09
C ILE A 238 20.74 7.13 -8.68
N THR A 239 20.28 8.30 -8.23
CA THR A 239 19.06 8.94 -8.75
C THR A 239 19.26 9.34 -10.22
N GLU A 240 20.39 9.98 -10.56
CA GLU A 240 20.76 10.32 -11.94
C GLU A 240 20.83 9.05 -12.83
N GLU A 241 21.47 7.99 -12.35
CA GLU A 241 21.54 6.71 -13.04
C GLU A 241 20.14 6.15 -13.33
N PHE A 242 19.26 6.13 -12.32
CA PHE A 242 17.89 5.65 -12.47
C PHE A 242 17.08 6.52 -13.44
N MET A 243 17.20 7.84 -13.37
CA MET A 243 16.52 8.76 -14.29
C MET A 243 16.94 8.48 -15.75
N ASN A 244 18.24 8.36 -16.00
CA ASN A 244 18.77 7.98 -17.32
C ASN A 244 18.24 6.63 -17.79
N PHE A 245 18.14 5.64 -16.89
CA PHE A 245 17.55 4.34 -17.21
C PHE A 245 16.06 4.46 -17.59
N ALA A 246 15.27 5.16 -16.78
CA ALA A 246 13.83 5.32 -16.98
C ALA A 246 13.51 6.10 -18.26
N GLU A 247 14.32 7.10 -18.62
CA GLU A 247 14.21 7.86 -19.87
C GLU A 247 14.57 7.01 -21.09
N LYS A 248 15.59 6.14 -20.98
CA LYS A 248 15.99 5.23 -22.05
C LYS A 248 15.02 4.06 -22.25
N HIS A 249 14.33 3.66 -21.19
CA HIS A 249 13.44 2.50 -21.17
C HIS A 249 12.01 2.86 -20.74
N PRO A 250 11.35 3.84 -21.40
CA PRO A 250 10.04 4.33 -20.97
C PRO A 250 8.95 3.26 -21.09
N ASP A 251 9.10 2.31 -22.02
CA ASP A 251 8.22 1.15 -22.18
C ASP A 251 8.70 -0.05 -21.36
N ARG A 252 8.52 0.05 -20.04
CA ARG A 252 8.83 -1.01 -19.07
C ARG A 252 7.78 -2.14 -19.04
N GLY A 253 6.71 -2.04 -19.84
CA GLY A 253 5.59 -2.97 -19.82
C GLY A 253 4.70 -2.90 -18.57
N THR A 254 3.82 -3.89 -18.44
CA THR A 254 2.93 -4.07 -17.28
C THR A 254 3.43 -5.27 -16.45
N PRO A 255 3.60 -5.13 -15.12
CA PRO A 255 4.00 -6.25 -14.27
C PRO A 255 3.01 -7.41 -14.37
N TYR A 256 3.55 -8.60 -14.62
CA TYR A 256 2.76 -9.83 -14.71
C TYR A 256 2.48 -10.39 -13.31
N THR A 257 1.22 -10.31 -12.90
CA THR A 257 0.75 -10.74 -11.58
C THR A 257 -0.51 -11.61 -11.74
N PRO A 258 -0.36 -12.88 -12.14
CA PRO A 258 -1.49 -13.73 -12.50
C PRO A 258 -2.35 -14.15 -11.30
N ILE A 259 -1.92 -13.92 -10.07
CA ILE A 259 -2.61 -14.37 -8.86
C ILE A 259 -3.11 -13.16 -8.08
N ALA A 260 -4.39 -13.15 -7.72
CA ALA A 260 -4.95 -12.17 -6.79
C ALA A 260 -5.30 -12.80 -5.45
N PHE A 261 -4.92 -12.16 -4.35
CA PHE A 261 -5.52 -12.41 -3.04
C PHE A 261 -6.79 -11.58 -2.91
N LEU A 262 -7.93 -12.21 -2.62
CA LEU A 262 -9.21 -11.52 -2.42
C LEU A 262 -9.56 -11.49 -0.93
N LEU A 263 -9.65 -10.29 -0.35
CA LEU A 263 -9.89 -10.08 1.07
C LEU A 263 -11.25 -9.40 1.33
N ASP A 264 -11.69 -9.37 2.60
CA ASP A 264 -12.80 -8.51 3.01
C ASP A 264 -12.41 -7.02 2.86
N PRO A 265 -13.32 -6.12 2.44
CA PRO A 265 -13.05 -4.69 2.40
C PRO A 265 -12.57 -4.09 3.72
N ALA A 266 -12.99 -4.66 4.85
CA ALA A 266 -12.58 -4.26 6.18
C ALA A 266 -11.57 -5.25 6.80
N HIS A 267 -10.64 -5.79 5.99
CA HIS A 267 -9.64 -6.76 6.45
C HIS A 267 -8.73 -6.23 7.56
N GLY A 268 -8.41 -4.94 7.57
CA GLY A 268 -7.54 -4.32 8.56
C GLY A 268 -6.10 -4.83 8.60
N PHE A 269 -5.74 -5.83 7.79
CA PHE A 269 -4.40 -6.42 7.70
C PHE A 269 -3.29 -5.41 7.44
N GLU A 270 -2.26 -5.48 8.27
CA GLU A 270 -1.01 -4.77 8.17
C GLU A 270 0.05 -5.56 8.96
N MET A 271 1.25 -5.63 8.40
CA MET A 271 2.34 -6.51 8.86
C MET A 271 3.34 -5.74 9.72
N THR A 272 3.44 -4.43 9.52
CA THR A 272 4.44 -3.57 10.16
C THR A 272 4.28 -3.54 11.69
N ASP A 273 3.04 -3.67 12.19
CA ASP A 273 2.73 -3.56 13.62
C ASP A 273 2.33 -4.90 14.26
N TYR A 274 2.75 -6.04 13.67
CA TYR A 274 2.28 -7.34 14.16
C TYR A 274 2.81 -7.70 15.57
N PRO A 275 1.98 -8.23 16.49
CA PRO A 275 0.53 -8.43 16.39
C PRO A 275 -0.20 -7.08 16.47
N GLN A 276 -0.81 -6.70 15.36
CA GLN A 276 -1.54 -5.45 15.26
C GLN A 276 -2.96 -5.63 15.76
N TRP A 277 -3.57 -4.55 16.24
CA TRP A 277 -5.03 -4.51 16.42
C TRP A 277 -5.59 -3.86 15.17
N PRO A 278 -6.26 -4.61 14.27
CA PRO A 278 -6.73 -3.97 13.05
C PRO A 278 -7.75 -2.87 13.40
N PHE A 279 -7.65 -1.74 12.71
CA PHE A 279 -8.36 -0.51 13.09
C PHE A 279 -8.20 -0.18 14.58
N GLU A 280 -6.96 -0.29 15.08
CA GLU A 280 -6.43 0.16 16.37
C GLU A 280 -7.03 -0.48 17.63
N VAL A 281 -8.28 -0.98 17.61
CA VAL A 281 -9.01 -1.40 18.81
C VAL A 281 -9.57 -2.81 18.75
N SER A 282 -9.66 -3.42 17.56
CA SER A 282 -10.34 -4.71 17.43
C SER A 282 -9.37 -5.89 17.43
N GLN A 283 -9.70 -6.90 18.24
CA GLN A 283 -8.83 -8.03 18.55
C GLN A 283 -8.58 -8.92 17.34
N ILE A 284 -7.38 -9.51 17.28
CA ILE A 284 -7.01 -10.51 16.25
C ILE A 284 -7.85 -11.76 16.42
N ASP A 285 -8.48 -12.21 15.34
CA ASP A 285 -9.21 -13.48 15.28
C ASP A 285 -8.49 -14.56 14.46
N ARG A 286 -9.14 -15.73 14.28
CA ARG A 286 -8.58 -16.84 13.50
C ARG A 286 -8.37 -16.48 12.02
N GLY A 287 -9.24 -15.66 11.45
CA GLY A 287 -9.13 -15.21 10.06
C GLY A 287 -7.94 -14.29 9.86
N ASP A 288 -7.68 -13.40 10.82
CA ASP A 288 -6.52 -12.51 10.82
C ASP A 288 -5.20 -13.32 10.87
N ARG A 289 -5.15 -14.38 11.71
CA ARG A 289 -4.01 -15.30 11.76
C ARG A 289 -3.85 -16.11 10.47
N ALA A 290 -4.93 -16.65 9.92
CA ALA A 290 -4.89 -17.37 8.64
C ALA A 290 -4.38 -16.48 7.50
N LEU A 291 -4.74 -15.20 7.52
CA LEU A 291 -4.25 -14.23 6.54
C LEU A 291 -2.75 -13.96 6.68
N ARG A 292 -2.23 -13.88 7.92
CA ARG A 292 -0.77 -13.80 8.15
C ARG A 292 -0.05 -15.02 7.59
N GLU A 293 -0.54 -16.24 7.86
CA GLU A 293 0.08 -17.46 7.34
C GLU A 293 0.03 -17.52 5.81
N LEU A 294 -1.09 -17.10 5.20
CA LEU A 294 -1.21 -17.01 3.74
C LEU A 294 -0.13 -16.10 3.13
N PHE A 295 0.02 -14.89 3.65
CA PHE A 295 1.06 -13.98 3.18
C PHE A 295 2.46 -14.47 3.52
N GLY A 296 2.64 -15.14 4.66
CA GLY A 296 3.90 -15.75 5.04
C GLY A 296 4.39 -16.82 4.09
N VAL A 297 3.48 -17.63 3.55
CA VAL A 297 3.78 -18.60 2.48
C VAL A 297 4.03 -17.87 1.16
N ALA A 298 3.15 -16.93 0.78
CA ALA A 298 3.26 -16.19 -0.47
C ALA A 298 4.57 -15.38 -0.60
N TYR A 299 5.12 -14.94 0.53
CA TYR A 299 6.37 -14.20 0.63
C TYR A 299 7.43 -14.95 1.44
N TYR A 300 7.40 -16.29 1.46
CA TYR A 300 8.45 -17.07 2.11
C TYR A 300 9.83 -16.74 1.52
N PRO A 301 10.90 -16.55 2.32
CA PRO A 301 11.01 -16.85 3.75
C PRO A 301 10.71 -15.68 4.70
N GLY A 302 9.81 -14.75 4.33
CA GLY A 302 9.58 -13.51 5.06
C GLY A 302 9.31 -13.68 6.57
N LEU A 303 8.48 -14.65 6.97
CA LEU A 303 8.23 -14.91 8.39
C LEU A 303 9.38 -15.61 9.12
N VAL A 304 10.29 -16.27 8.39
CA VAL A 304 11.48 -16.88 8.99
C VAL A 304 12.45 -15.80 9.44
N VAL A 305 12.57 -14.73 8.65
CA VAL A 305 13.52 -13.63 8.91
C VAL A 305 12.94 -12.52 9.80
N GLU A 306 11.64 -12.53 10.08
CA GLU A 306 10.94 -11.55 10.92
C GLU A 306 11.54 -11.44 12.33
N GLY A 307 12.03 -12.56 12.90
CA GLY A 307 12.62 -12.61 14.25
C GLY A 307 14.09 -12.15 14.33
N GLU A 308 14.69 -11.74 13.22
CA GLU A 308 16.10 -11.35 13.15
C GLU A 308 16.29 -9.83 13.19
N PRO A 309 17.50 -9.32 13.54
CA PRO A 309 17.76 -7.89 13.56
C PRO A 309 17.35 -7.20 12.25
N ALA A 310 16.50 -6.19 12.36
CA ALA A 310 16.00 -5.44 11.21
C ALA A 310 17.14 -4.65 10.56
N ILE A 311 17.51 -5.04 9.34
CA ILE A 311 18.45 -4.29 8.49
C ILE A 311 17.80 -4.00 7.13
N ALA A 312 18.27 -2.94 6.49
CA ALA A 312 17.79 -2.41 5.22
C ALA A 312 17.46 -3.49 4.18
N ASP A 313 18.35 -4.47 3.98
CA ASP A 313 18.14 -5.48 2.94
C ASP A 313 17.24 -6.65 3.38
N ARG A 314 17.20 -7.00 4.67
CA ARG A 314 16.64 -8.30 5.11
C ARG A 314 15.11 -8.28 5.27
N GLN A 315 14.58 -7.26 5.93
CA GLN A 315 13.13 -7.16 6.20
C GLN A 315 12.36 -6.68 4.96
N PRO A 316 12.82 -5.65 4.22
CA PRO A 316 12.09 -5.13 3.06
C PRO A 316 12.24 -6.01 1.81
N PHE A 317 13.45 -6.49 1.51
CA PHE A 317 13.73 -7.25 0.28
C PHE A 317 13.81 -8.76 0.54
N VAL A 318 12.64 -9.34 0.81
CA VAL A 318 12.49 -10.79 0.88
C VAL A 318 12.44 -11.34 -0.55
N SER A 319 13.38 -12.22 -0.90
CA SER A 319 13.34 -13.00 -2.14
C SER A 319 12.22 -14.04 -2.06
N SER A 320 10.98 -13.64 -2.32
CA SER A 320 9.82 -14.53 -2.26
C SER A 320 10.05 -15.75 -3.15
N ALA A 321 9.75 -16.95 -2.62
CA ALA A 321 9.80 -18.21 -3.36
C ALA A 321 8.93 -18.20 -4.64
N PHE A 322 7.88 -17.38 -4.67
CA PHE A 322 6.99 -17.23 -5.81
C PHE A 322 7.26 -15.96 -6.63
N GLY A 323 8.22 -15.13 -6.20
CA GLY A 323 8.43 -13.78 -6.71
C GLY A 323 7.26 -12.83 -6.40
N ASP A 324 7.29 -11.64 -7.00
CA ASP A 324 6.29 -10.58 -6.77
C ASP A 324 5.07 -10.70 -7.72
N VAL A 325 4.51 -11.91 -7.82
CA VAL A 325 3.47 -12.30 -8.80
C VAL A 325 2.04 -12.07 -8.33
N PHE A 326 1.86 -11.44 -7.17
CA PHE A 326 0.56 -11.27 -6.52
C PHE A 326 0.04 -9.83 -6.63
N ASP A 327 -1.27 -9.68 -6.72
CA ASP A 327 -1.98 -8.46 -6.30
C ASP A 327 -2.92 -8.78 -5.15
N VAL A 328 -3.31 -7.76 -4.38
CA VAL A 328 -4.39 -7.87 -3.41
C VAL A 328 -5.60 -7.09 -3.90
N LEU A 329 -6.78 -7.71 -3.84
CA LEU A 329 -8.08 -7.14 -4.14
C LEU A 329 -8.98 -7.24 -2.90
N THR A 330 -10.05 -6.45 -2.86
CA THR A 330 -11.09 -6.58 -1.83
C THR A 330 -12.45 -6.91 -2.43
N ALA A 331 -13.25 -7.67 -1.70
CA ALA A 331 -14.62 -8.01 -2.05
C ALA A 331 -15.59 -6.83 -1.79
N THR A 332 -15.30 -5.64 -2.33
CA THR A 332 -16.12 -4.44 -2.12
C THR A 332 -17.30 -4.35 -3.07
N ASP A 333 -18.48 -4.05 -2.55
CA ASP A 333 -19.71 -3.91 -3.35
C ASP A 333 -19.79 -2.55 -4.07
N VAL A 334 -19.04 -1.55 -3.59
CA VAL A 334 -19.10 -0.20 -4.14
C VAL A 334 -18.32 -0.14 -5.44
N GLN A 335 -19.03 0.04 -6.55
CA GLN A 335 -18.42 0.45 -7.80
C GLN A 335 -17.93 1.90 -7.64
N SER A 336 -16.62 2.13 -7.79
CA SER A 336 -16.13 3.47 -8.08
C SER A 336 -16.78 3.94 -9.39
N PRO A 337 -17.13 5.23 -9.55
CA PRO A 337 -17.62 5.76 -10.83
C PRO A 337 -16.65 5.52 -12.01
N LYS A 338 -15.37 5.26 -11.70
CA LYS A 338 -14.30 4.92 -12.65
C LYS A 338 -13.92 3.43 -12.64
N ALA A 339 -14.54 2.61 -11.79
CA ALA A 339 -14.36 1.16 -11.86
C ALA A 339 -14.78 0.70 -13.25
N LYS A 340 -13.90 -0.04 -13.94
CA LYS A 340 -14.24 -0.59 -15.25
C LYS A 340 -15.51 -1.43 -15.10
N ALA A 341 -16.40 -1.37 -16.10
CA ALA A 341 -17.61 -2.20 -16.13
C ALA A 341 -17.30 -3.72 -16.06
N GLN A 342 -16.05 -4.11 -16.34
CA GLN A 342 -15.56 -5.47 -16.23
C GLN A 342 -14.95 -5.74 -14.85
N SER A 343 -15.36 -6.85 -14.21
CA SER A 343 -14.78 -7.33 -12.95
C SER A 343 -13.25 -7.40 -13.03
N PRO A 344 -12.51 -6.91 -12.02
CA PRO A 344 -11.05 -7.00 -12.02
C PRO A 344 -10.55 -8.44 -12.07
N LEU A 345 -11.36 -9.41 -11.63
CA LEU A 345 -11.01 -10.83 -11.54
C LEU A 345 -10.55 -11.42 -12.88
N SER A 346 -11.14 -11.01 -14.02
CA SER A 346 -10.77 -11.57 -15.33
C SER A 346 -9.35 -11.23 -15.78
N SER A 347 -8.65 -10.34 -15.06
CA SER A 347 -7.24 -10.02 -15.31
C SER A 347 -6.29 -11.01 -14.63
N TYR A 348 -6.82 -11.90 -13.78
CA TYR A 348 -6.07 -12.87 -13.00
C TYR A 348 -6.39 -14.29 -13.48
N ARG A 349 -5.39 -15.17 -13.39
CA ARG A 349 -5.51 -16.60 -13.68
C ARG A 349 -6.08 -17.36 -12.49
N ALA A 350 -5.69 -16.97 -11.28
CA ALA A 350 -6.16 -17.56 -10.05
C ALA A 350 -6.49 -16.47 -9.02
N VAL A 351 -7.50 -16.74 -8.21
CA VAL A 351 -7.91 -15.90 -7.08
C VAL A 351 -7.88 -16.75 -5.82
N VAL A 352 -7.13 -16.31 -4.81
CA VAL A 352 -7.02 -16.98 -3.52
C VAL A 352 -7.73 -16.14 -2.47
N VAL A 353 -8.76 -16.69 -1.84
CA VAL A 353 -9.53 -15.99 -0.81
C VAL A 353 -8.78 -16.02 0.51
N GLY A 354 -8.50 -14.84 1.08
CA GLY A 354 -7.72 -14.68 2.30
C GLY A 354 -8.54 -14.18 3.49
N GLY A 355 -8.20 -14.64 4.70
CA GLY A 355 -8.81 -14.17 5.95
C GLY A 355 -10.29 -14.50 6.07
N ARG A 356 -11.05 -13.61 6.73
CA ARG A 356 -12.52 -13.63 6.70
C ARG A 356 -13.02 -12.91 5.45
N VAL A 357 -14.15 -13.34 4.91
CA VAL A 357 -14.88 -12.59 3.87
C VAL A 357 -16.37 -12.71 4.13
N GLU A 358 -17.05 -11.56 4.22
CA GLU A 358 -18.52 -11.52 4.28
C GLU A 358 -19.11 -11.34 2.88
N TRP A 359 -19.52 -12.45 2.27
CA TRP A 359 -20.04 -12.45 0.89
C TRP A 359 -21.38 -11.71 0.73
N SER A 360 -21.41 -10.84 -0.28
CA SER A 360 -22.63 -10.32 -0.89
C SER A 360 -23.09 -11.22 -2.04
N GLY A 361 -24.37 -11.11 -2.43
CA GLY A 361 -24.88 -11.81 -3.60
C GLY A 361 -24.14 -11.43 -4.88
N ASP A 362 -23.79 -10.14 -5.03
CA ASP A 362 -23.05 -9.62 -6.17
C ASP A 362 -21.65 -10.24 -6.28
N TRP A 363 -20.93 -10.41 -5.17
CA TRP A 363 -19.61 -11.06 -5.21
C TRP A 363 -19.68 -12.55 -5.46
N ILE A 364 -20.68 -13.24 -4.94
CA ILE A 364 -20.92 -14.65 -5.28
C ILE A 364 -21.16 -14.78 -6.79
N GLN A 365 -21.94 -13.88 -7.38
CA GLN A 365 -22.19 -13.86 -8.82
C GLN A 365 -20.89 -13.58 -9.59
N LYS A 366 -20.10 -12.57 -9.19
CA LYS A 366 -18.79 -12.26 -9.81
C LYS A 366 -17.83 -13.44 -9.78
N LEU A 367 -17.75 -14.17 -8.66
CA LEU A 367 -16.92 -15.38 -8.55
C LEU A 367 -17.46 -16.50 -9.44
N THR A 368 -18.78 -16.68 -9.48
CA THR A 368 -19.43 -17.68 -10.34
C THR A 368 -19.14 -17.42 -11.81
N ASP A 369 -19.27 -16.17 -12.26
CA ASP A 369 -18.99 -15.79 -13.65
C ASP A 369 -17.50 -15.91 -13.98
N TYR A 370 -16.62 -15.56 -13.03
CA TYR A 370 -15.18 -15.74 -13.18
C TYR A 370 -14.80 -17.22 -13.36
N VAL A 371 -15.33 -18.13 -12.51
CA VAL A 371 -15.07 -19.57 -12.63
C VAL A 371 -15.65 -20.14 -13.92
N ARG A 372 -16.88 -19.76 -14.30
CA ARG A 372 -17.49 -20.16 -15.59
C ARG A 372 -16.68 -19.67 -16.79
N GLY A 373 -16.01 -18.53 -16.66
CA GLY A 373 -15.08 -17.98 -17.65
C GLY A 373 -13.72 -18.69 -17.71
N GLY A 374 -13.49 -19.73 -16.90
CA GLY A 374 -12.25 -20.50 -16.85
C GLY A 374 -11.24 -20.03 -15.79
N GLY A 375 -11.63 -19.12 -14.91
CA GLY A 375 -10.82 -18.69 -13.78
C GLY A 375 -10.77 -19.73 -12.65
N THR A 376 -9.66 -19.80 -11.92
CA THR A 376 -9.52 -20.67 -10.74
C THR A 376 -9.73 -19.87 -9.46
N VAL A 377 -10.55 -20.39 -8.54
CA VAL A 377 -10.74 -19.83 -7.19
C VAL A 377 -10.28 -20.85 -6.16
N LEU A 378 -9.40 -20.45 -5.25
CA LEU A 378 -9.05 -21.19 -4.04
C LEU A 378 -9.75 -20.54 -2.86
N ILE A 379 -10.62 -21.28 -2.18
CA ILE A 379 -11.39 -20.83 -1.03
C ILE A 379 -11.34 -21.88 0.09
N ASN A 380 -11.18 -21.42 1.33
CA ASN A 380 -11.19 -22.29 2.50
C ASN A 380 -12.63 -22.61 2.94
N ALA A 381 -12.89 -23.81 3.47
CA ALA A 381 -14.19 -24.20 4.03
C ALA A 381 -14.72 -23.20 5.07
N ALA A 382 -13.85 -22.55 5.86
CA ALA A 382 -14.25 -21.52 6.81
C ALA A 382 -14.81 -20.24 6.16
N GLN A 383 -14.62 -20.05 4.85
CA GLN A 383 -15.01 -18.86 4.09
C GLN A 383 -16.28 -19.08 3.25
N ILE A 384 -16.87 -20.28 3.20
CA ILE A 384 -17.93 -20.59 2.21
C ILE A 384 -19.35 -20.17 2.64
N LYS A 385 -19.51 -19.43 3.74
CA LYS A 385 -20.84 -19.05 4.25
C LYS A 385 -21.62 -18.29 3.16
N LYS A 386 -22.81 -18.79 2.79
CA LYS A 386 -23.68 -18.32 1.68
C LYS A 386 -23.18 -18.64 0.26
N VAL A 387 -21.99 -19.22 0.10
CA VAL A 387 -21.49 -19.65 -1.22
C VAL A 387 -22.23 -20.94 -1.62
N PRO A 388 -22.86 -20.99 -2.82
CA PRO A 388 -23.67 -22.13 -3.21
C PRO A 388 -22.81 -23.35 -3.57
N GLU A 389 -23.30 -24.56 -3.24
CA GLU A 389 -22.64 -25.84 -3.58
C GLU A 389 -22.34 -25.96 -5.08
N SER A 390 -23.19 -25.40 -5.93
CA SER A 390 -22.99 -25.36 -7.39
C SER A 390 -21.73 -24.61 -7.82
N LEU A 391 -21.23 -23.66 -7.01
CA LEU A 391 -19.95 -22.99 -7.24
C LEU A 391 -18.79 -23.79 -6.65
N LEU A 392 -19.01 -24.41 -5.49
CA LEU A 392 -17.96 -25.16 -4.78
C LEU A 392 -17.64 -26.50 -5.44
N GLY A 393 -18.61 -27.11 -6.13
CA GLY A 393 -18.47 -28.43 -6.73
C GLY A 393 -18.43 -29.58 -5.72
N VAL A 394 -18.64 -29.28 -4.43
CA VAL A 394 -18.64 -30.24 -3.31
C VAL A 394 -19.74 -29.88 -2.33
N ARG A 395 -20.15 -30.86 -1.52
CA ARG A 395 -21.12 -30.69 -0.44
C ARG A 395 -20.44 -30.97 0.89
N LEU A 396 -20.35 -29.96 1.76
CA LEU A 396 -19.72 -30.15 3.06
C LEU A 396 -20.65 -30.88 4.04
N THR A 397 -20.07 -31.77 4.84
CA THR A 397 -20.81 -32.60 5.80
C THR A 397 -20.90 -31.98 7.19
N ASN A 398 -20.23 -30.84 7.45
CA ASN A 398 -20.01 -30.28 8.80
C ASN A 398 -19.22 -31.20 9.75
N VAL A 399 -18.60 -32.26 9.24
CA VAL A 399 -17.71 -33.13 10.00
C VAL A 399 -16.28 -32.70 9.75
N THR A 400 -15.53 -32.45 10.82
CA THR A 400 -14.11 -32.13 10.72
C THR A 400 -13.23 -33.35 10.97
N ALA A 401 -12.06 -33.36 10.35
CA ALA A 401 -11.01 -34.34 10.57
C ALA A 401 -9.63 -33.66 10.47
N GLU A 402 -8.59 -34.40 10.82
CA GLU A 402 -7.21 -33.92 10.80
C GLU A 402 -6.39 -34.83 9.88
N ALA A 403 -5.44 -34.24 9.16
CA ALA A 403 -4.49 -34.91 8.29
C ALA A 403 -3.17 -34.14 8.29
N ASP A 404 -2.07 -34.82 8.03
CA ASP A 404 -0.73 -34.25 7.85
C ASP A 404 -0.26 -34.34 6.40
N SER A 405 -1.16 -34.71 5.48
CA SER A 405 -0.89 -34.87 4.06
C SER A 405 -2.12 -34.53 3.22
N ALA A 406 -1.88 -34.07 1.99
CA ALA A 406 -2.91 -33.79 1.00
C ALA A 406 -2.62 -34.52 -0.32
N THR A 407 -3.60 -34.56 -1.22
CA THR A 407 -3.43 -35.12 -2.57
C THR A 407 -4.10 -34.21 -3.58
N CYS A 408 -3.39 -33.84 -4.64
CA CYS A 408 -3.96 -33.12 -5.76
C CYS A 408 -4.78 -34.10 -6.62
N LEU A 409 -6.06 -33.82 -6.81
CA LEU A 409 -6.94 -34.62 -7.67
C LEU A 409 -7.04 -34.07 -9.11
N SER A 410 -6.24 -33.04 -9.44
CA SER A 410 -6.25 -32.45 -10.77
C SER A 410 -5.73 -33.47 -11.80
N PRO A 411 -6.46 -33.71 -12.90
CA PRO A 411 -6.04 -34.68 -13.90
C PRO A 411 -4.76 -34.22 -14.60
N GLY A 412 -3.78 -35.12 -14.71
CA GLY A 412 -2.52 -34.87 -15.42
C GLY A 412 -1.46 -34.11 -14.63
N GLU A 413 -1.69 -33.82 -13.35
CA GLU A 413 -0.64 -33.36 -12.44
C GLU A 413 0.21 -34.54 -11.96
N ASP A 414 1.52 -34.34 -11.88
CA ASP A 414 2.43 -35.32 -11.29
C ASP A 414 2.12 -35.49 -9.80
N ALA A 415 2.46 -36.67 -9.25
CA ALA A 415 2.33 -36.90 -7.82
C ALA A 415 3.20 -35.89 -7.05
N GLN A 416 2.58 -35.04 -6.25
CA GLN A 416 3.26 -34.07 -5.40
C GLN A 416 3.33 -34.59 -3.97
N ASP A 417 4.48 -34.40 -3.31
CA ASP A 417 4.59 -34.58 -1.86
C ASP A 417 3.98 -33.35 -1.18
N LEU A 418 2.73 -33.52 -0.73
CA LEU A 418 2.00 -32.53 0.06
C LEU A 418 1.88 -32.97 1.53
N SER A 419 2.85 -33.74 2.02
CA SER A 419 3.00 -33.98 3.46
C SER A 419 3.50 -32.73 4.17
N GLY A 420 3.10 -32.55 5.43
CA GLY A 420 3.40 -31.34 6.16
C GLY A 420 2.92 -31.38 7.62
N GLN A 421 2.68 -30.19 8.17
CA GLN A 421 2.13 -30.08 9.51
C GLN A 421 0.67 -30.54 9.56
N LEU A 422 0.25 -31.06 10.71
CA LEU A 422 -1.14 -31.45 10.94
C LEU A 422 -2.08 -30.27 10.70
N PHE A 423 -3.05 -30.44 9.80
CA PHE A 423 -4.09 -29.47 9.48
C PHE A 423 -5.48 -30.07 9.66
N ARG A 424 -6.45 -29.21 9.93
CA ARG A 424 -7.86 -29.58 10.05
C ARG A 424 -8.58 -29.27 8.74
N TYR A 425 -9.41 -30.20 8.30
CA TYR A 425 -10.27 -30.03 7.12
C TYR A 425 -11.71 -30.43 7.41
N GLU A 426 -12.63 -29.99 6.55
CA GLU A 426 -14.03 -30.39 6.57
C GLU A 426 -14.26 -31.48 5.52
N LYS A 427 -14.95 -32.56 5.90
CA LYS A 427 -15.23 -33.68 5.00
C LYS A 427 -16.27 -33.27 3.96
N VAL A 428 -15.94 -33.58 2.70
CA VAL A 428 -16.79 -33.44 1.50
C VAL A 428 -17.54 -34.72 1.18
#